data_AF-A0A4Z0H8F9-F1
#
_entry.id   AF-A0A4Z0H8F9-F1
#
_cell.length_a   1.000
_cell.length_b   1.000
_cell.length_c   1.000
_cell.angle_alpha   90.00
_cell.angle_beta   90.00
_cell.angle_gamma   90.00
#
_symmetry.space_group_name_H-M   'P 1'
#
loop_
_entity.id
_entity.type
_entity.pdbx_description
1 polymer ?
#
loop_
_entity_poly.entity_id
_entity_poly.type
_entity_poly.pdbx_seq_one_letter_code
_entity_poly.pdbx_strand_id
1 'polypeptide(L)'
;MDEFFAKGIGFVAVNHSEVTSICFSANMHKEGHAVYVETVEQYRSKNLAQKLAHTYVRNCFTNLFVPYLDFREENHPSVAIAEYLGCTTVFAYNSYMLPIHKKSNAI
;
A
#
# COMPACT_ATOMS: atom_id res chain seq x y z
N MET A 1 -0.43 -0.40 17.06
CA MET A 1 0.35 -1.64 16.78
C MET A 1 -0.50 -2.86 17.09
N ASP A 2 -1.12 -2.94 18.27
CA ASP A 2 -2.01 -4.05 18.65
C ASP A 2 -3.19 -4.25 17.68
N GLU A 3 -3.80 -3.16 17.21
CA GLU A 3 -4.88 -3.24 16.21
C GLU A 3 -4.44 -3.87 14.89
N PHE A 4 -3.21 -3.59 14.46
CA PHE A 4 -2.64 -4.21 13.26
C PHE A 4 -2.41 -5.71 13.47
N PHE A 5 -1.95 -6.14 14.65
CA PHE A 5 -1.80 -7.56 14.93
C PHE A 5 -3.13 -8.29 15.08
N ALA A 6 -4.18 -7.60 15.51
CA ALA A 6 -5.52 -8.19 15.68
C ALA A 6 -6.32 -8.25 14.37
N LYS A 7 -6.19 -7.24 13.50
CA LYS A 7 -7.07 -7.03 12.34
C LYS A 7 -6.33 -6.76 11.03
N GLY A 8 -5.06 -6.42 11.10
CA GLY A 8 -4.26 -6.08 9.92
C GLY A 8 -3.80 -7.31 9.16
N ILE A 9 -3.51 -7.08 7.88
CA ILE A 9 -2.92 -8.07 6.99
C ILE A 9 -1.61 -7.48 6.48
N GLY A 10 -0.58 -8.32 6.34
CA GLY A 10 0.71 -7.92 5.80
C GLY A 10 1.38 -9.07 5.05
N PHE A 11 1.93 -8.76 3.88
CA PHE A 11 2.75 -9.65 3.09
C PHE A 11 4.08 -8.99 2.76
N VAL A 12 5.15 -9.79 2.73
CA VAL A 12 6.50 -9.33 2.42
C VAL A 12 7.13 -10.23 1.38
N ALA A 13 7.91 -9.63 0.46
CA ALA A 13 8.77 -10.37 -0.46
C ALA A 13 10.20 -10.34 0.12
N VAL A 14 10.77 -11.52 0.35
CA VAL A 14 12.12 -11.67 0.93
C VAL A 14 13.08 -12.20 -0.12
N ASN A 15 14.28 -11.61 -0.19
CA ASN A 15 15.38 -12.08 -1.02
C ASN A 15 16.67 -12.09 -0.19
N HIS A 16 17.36 -13.22 -0.08
CA HIS A 16 18.60 -13.34 0.70
C HIS A 16 18.51 -12.77 2.14
N SER A 17 17.38 -13.02 2.81
CA SER A 17 17.06 -12.50 4.16
C SER A 17 16.75 -11.00 4.26
N GLU A 18 16.64 -10.29 3.13
CA GLU A 18 16.24 -8.89 3.08
C GLU A 18 14.78 -8.74 2.63
N VAL A 19 14.04 -7.85 3.30
CA VAL A 19 12.69 -7.45 2.86
C VAL A 19 12.82 -6.52 1.65
N THR A 20 12.43 -7.01 0.48
CA THR A 20 12.56 -6.28 -0.80
C THR A 20 11.30 -5.50 -1.16
N SER A 21 10.14 -5.95 -0.68
CA SER A 21 8.85 -5.29 -0.90
C SER A 21 7.87 -5.69 0.19
N ILE A 22 6.95 -4.79 0.50
CA ILE A 22 5.90 -4.97 1.50
C ILE A 22 4.55 -4.59 0.90
N CYS A 23 3.48 -5.24 1.38
CA CYS A 23 2.09 -4.87 1.11
C CYS A 23 1.26 -5.13 2.37
N PHE A 24 0.62 -4.10 2.94
CA PHE A 24 -0.08 -4.24 4.22
C PHE A 24 -1.27 -3.29 4.38
N SER A 25 -2.07 -3.52 5.43
CA SER A 25 -3.19 -2.66 5.84
C SER A 25 -2.68 -1.36 6.49
N ALA A 26 -2.66 -0.26 5.73
CA ALA A 26 -2.28 1.05 6.27
C ALA A 26 -3.38 1.69 7.14
N ASN A 27 -4.64 1.34 6.89
CA ASN A 27 -5.78 1.73 7.70
C ASN A 27 -6.86 0.64 7.61
N MET A 28 -7.57 0.40 8.72
CA MET A 28 -8.65 -0.58 8.81
C MET A 28 -9.86 0.09 9.45
N HIS A 29 -10.99 0.11 8.74
CA HIS A 29 -12.25 0.63 9.27
C HIS A 29 -13.42 -0.23 8.80
N LYS A 30 -14.10 -0.88 9.76
CA LYS A 30 -15.08 -1.95 9.49
C LYS A 30 -14.42 -3.02 8.62
N GLU A 31 -15.02 -3.35 7.48
CA GLU A 31 -14.48 -4.29 6.50
C GLU A 31 -13.47 -3.64 5.52
N GLY A 32 -13.27 -2.32 5.59
CA GLY A 32 -12.44 -1.58 4.65
C GLY A 32 -10.96 -1.63 5.03
N HIS A 33 -10.10 -2.01 4.08
CA HIS A 33 -8.65 -2.04 4.26
C HIS A 33 -7.93 -1.15 3.25
N ALA A 34 -7.31 -0.07 3.72
CA ALA A 34 -6.43 0.74 2.88
C ALA A 34 -5.15 -0.03 2.57
N VAL A 35 -4.86 -0.25 1.30
CA VAL A 35 -3.69 -0.99 0.86
C VAL A 35 -2.50 -0.04 0.73
N TYR A 36 -1.42 -0.34 1.44
CA TYR A 36 -0.12 0.26 1.21
C TYR A 36 0.82 -0.77 0.61
N VAL A 37 1.55 -0.38 -0.43
CA VAL A 37 2.54 -1.23 -1.10
C VAL A 37 3.78 -0.42 -1.42
N GLU A 38 4.95 -0.99 -1.13
CA GLU A 38 6.23 -0.37 -1.44
C GLU A 38 7.25 -1.45 -1.82
N THR A 39 8.14 -1.09 -2.75
CA THR A 39 9.29 -1.89 -3.14
C THR A 39 10.54 -1.04 -3.01
N VAL A 40 11.55 -1.57 -2.31
CA VAL A 40 12.88 -0.97 -2.17
C VAL A 40 13.44 -0.69 -3.56
N GLU A 41 14.04 0.48 -3.75
CA GLU A 41 14.40 1.02 -5.07
C GLU A 41 15.18 0.04 -5.96
N GLN A 42 16.21 -0.61 -5.41
CA GLN A 42 17.04 -1.59 -6.12
C GLN A 42 16.30 -2.88 -6.55
N TYR A 43 15.09 -3.12 -6.03
CA TYR A 43 14.25 -4.27 -6.34
C TYR A 43 12.99 -3.92 -7.16
N ARG A 44 12.82 -2.66 -7.58
CA ARG A 44 11.72 -2.21 -8.44
C ARG A 44 11.78 -2.84 -9.84
N SER A 45 10.71 -2.69 -10.61
CA SER A 45 10.57 -3.21 -11.99
C SER A 45 10.65 -4.74 -12.14
N LYS A 46 10.44 -5.48 -11.04
CA LYS A 46 10.38 -6.96 -10.99
C LYS A 46 8.97 -7.49 -10.68
N ASN A 47 7.95 -6.64 -10.81
CA ASN A 47 6.55 -6.91 -10.49
C ASN A 47 6.30 -7.39 -9.05
N LEU A 48 7.21 -7.07 -8.11
CA LEU A 48 7.09 -7.47 -6.71
C LEU A 48 5.87 -6.81 -6.04
N ALA A 49 5.71 -5.50 -6.20
CA ALA A 49 4.56 -4.76 -5.71
C ALA A 49 3.24 -5.34 -6.24
N GLN A 50 3.15 -5.61 -7.56
CA GLN A 50 1.96 -6.21 -8.18
C GLN A 50 1.63 -7.60 -7.60
N LYS A 51 2.63 -8.47 -7.46
CA LYS A 51 2.45 -9.82 -6.89
C LYS A 51 1.98 -9.77 -5.44
N LEU A 52 2.59 -8.90 -4.63
CA LEU A 52 2.18 -8.73 -3.22
C LEU A 52 0.78 -8.11 -3.12
N ALA A 53 0.47 -7.09 -3.91
CA ALA A 53 -0.85 -6.48 -3.93
C ALA A 53 -1.95 -7.47 -4.35
N HIS A 54 -1.70 -8.30 -5.37
CA HIS A 54 -2.64 -9.35 -5.78
C HIS A 54 -2.82 -10.40 -4.68
N THR A 55 -1.73 -10.83 -4.03
CA THR A 55 -1.79 -11.77 -2.89
C THR A 55 -2.62 -11.18 -1.74
N TYR A 56 -2.39 -9.90 -1.43
CA TYR A 56 -3.13 -9.17 -0.41
C TYR A 56 -4.62 -9.08 -0.72
N VAL A 57 -4.99 -8.65 -1.94
CA VAL A 57 -6.39 -8.51 -2.36
C VAL A 57 -7.12 -9.86 -2.33
N ARG A 58 -6.46 -10.92 -2.80
CA ARG A 58 -7.02 -12.28 -2.73
C ARG A 58 -7.27 -12.72 -1.29
N ASN A 59 -6.35 -12.41 -0.37
CA ASN A 59 -6.54 -12.72 1.05
C ASN A 59 -7.70 -11.90 1.65
N CYS A 60 -7.83 -10.62 1.29
CA CYS A 60 -8.96 -9.80 1.73
C CYS A 60 -10.30 -10.40 1.33
N PHE A 61 -10.48 -10.76 0.04
CA PHE A 61 -11.72 -11.36 -0.43
C PHE A 61 -12.01 -12.72 0.22
N THR A 62 -10.98 -13.51 0.50
CA THR A 62 -11.14 -14.79 1.23
C THR A 62 -11.67 -14.58 2.66
N ASN A 63 -11.36 -13.43 3.27
CA ASN A 63 -11.77 -13.07 4.61
C ASN A 63 -12.94 -12.05 4.64
N LEU A 64 -13.64 -11.87 3.51
CA LEU A 64 -14.77 -10.94 3.38
C LEU A 64 -14.44 -9.45 3.61
N PHE A 65 -13.17 -9.08 3.50
CA PHE A 65 -12.72 -7.69 3.55
C PHE A 65 -12.79 -7.01 2.19
N VAL A 66 -12.93 -5.68 2.22
CA VAL A 66 -12.97 -4.80 1.05
C VAL A 66 -11.68 -3.98 0.98
N PRO A 67 -10.68 -4.41 0.19
CA PRO A 67 -9.45 -3.65 0.00
C PRO A 67 -9.71 -2.44 -0.90
N TYR A 68 -9.07 -1.31 -0.60
CA TYR A 68 -9.07 -0.14 -1.47
C TYR A 68 -7.68 0.49 -1.55
N LEU A 69 -7.40 1.13 -2.68
CA LEU A 69 -6.19 1.89 -2.93
C LEU A 69 -6.52 3.38 -2.89
N ASP A 70 -5.64 4.17 -2.28
CA ASP A 70 -5.74 5.62 -2.21
C ASP A 70 -4.39 6.22 -2.61
N PHE A 71 -4.37 6.88 -3.77
CA PHE A 71 -3.16 7.45 -4.34
C PHE A 71 -3.51 8.63 -5.25
N ARG A 72 -2.51 9.49 -5.46
CA ARG A 72 -2.62 10.62 -6.40
C ARG A 72 -2.49 10.13 -7.84
N GLU A 73 -3.20 10.77 -8.76
CA GLU A 73 -3.23 10.38 -10.18
C GLU A 73 -1.84 10.40 -10.85
N GLU A 74 -0.94 11.27 -10.39
CA GLU A 74 0.44 11.36 -10.93
C GLU A 74 1.34 10.21 -10.45
N ASN A 75 0.87 9.37 -9.51
CA ASN A 75 1.58 8.18 -9.07
C ASN A 75 1.39 7.03 -10.08
N HIS A 76 2.04 7.15 -11.23
CA HIS A 76 1.95 6.16 -12.32
C HIS A 76 2.23 4.70 -11.87
N PRO A 77 3.19 4.42 -10.97
CA PRO A 77 3.35 3.06 -10.44
C PRO A 77 2.12 2.53 -9.70
N SER A 78 1.42 3.38 -8.94
CA SER A 78 0.21 2.97 -8.21
C SER A 78 -0.99 2.81 -9.16
N VAL A 79 -1.10 3.67 -10.18
CA VAL A 79 -2.08 3.51 -11.27
C VAL A 79 -1.91 2.15 -11.94
N ALA A 80 -0.68 1.77 -12.31
CA ALA A 80 -0.41 0.47 -12.94
C ALA A 80 -0.74 -0.73 -12.03
N ILE A 81 -0.62 -0.59 -10.71
CA ILE A 81 -1.04 -1.62 -9.75
C ILE A 81 -2.57 -1.70 -9.69
N ALA A 82 -3.26 -0.56 -9.63
CA ALA A 82 -4.72 -0.51 -9.61
C ALA A 82 -5.33 -1.13 -10.88
N GLU A 83 -4.80 -0.78 -12.05
CA GLU A 83 -5.20 -1.36 -13.34
C GLU A 83 -4.96 -2.88 -13.38
N TYR A 84 -3.78 -3.33 -12.93
CA TYR A 84 -3.43 -4.74 -12.86
C TYR A 84 -4.39 -5.54 -11.95
N LEU A 85 -4.87 -4.94 -10.87
CA LEU A 85 -5.82 -5.55 -9.95
C LEU A 85 -7.28 -5.48 -10.43
N GLY A 86 -7.56 -4.78 -11.53
CA GLY A 86 -8.91 -4.55 -12.01
C GLY A 86 -9.72 -3.58 -11.13
N CYS A 87 -9.04 -2.67 -10.44
CA CYS A 87 -9.71 -1.66 -9.63
C CYS A 87 -10.49 -0.66 -10.50
N THR A 88 -11.53 -0.07 -9.92
CA THR A 88 -12.28 1.04 -10.52
C THR A 88 -12.27 2.22 -9.57
N THR A 89 -12.29 3.44 -10.12
CA THR A 89 -12.35 4.66 -9.32
C THR A 89 -13.71 4.77 -8.66
N VAL A 90 -13.73 4.82 -7.33
CA VAL A 90 -14.97 5.00 -6.55
C VAL A 90 -15.25 6.48 -6.26
N PHE A 91 -14.21 7.25 -5.95
CA PHE A 91 -14.29 8.70 -5.75
C PHE A 91 -12.91 9.33 -5.98
N ALA A 92 -12.89 10.64 -6.25
CA ALA A 92 -11.67 11.44 -6.36
C ALA A 92 -11.81 12.68 -5.48
N TYR A 93 -10.69 13.16 -4.94
CA TYR A 93 -10.66 14.32 -4.06
C TYR A 93 -9.33 15.06 -4.20
N ASN A 94 -9.35 16.38 -3.93
CA ASN A 94 -8.13 17.18 -3.89
C ASN A 94 -7.41 16.96 -2.56
N SER A 95 -6.10 16.69 -2.63
CA SER A 95 -5.23 16.63 -1.46
C SER A 95 -4.17 17.73 -1.53
N TYR A 96 -3.80 18.26 -0.37
CA TYR A 96 -2.77 19.31 -0.25
C TYR A 96 -1.66 18.81 0.66
N MET A 97 -0.42 18.89 0.18
CA MET A 97 0.76 18.60 0.98
C MET A 97 1.38 19.91 1.44
N LEU A 98 1.32 20.19 2.73
CA LEU A 98 2.00 21.35 3.31
C LEU A 98 3.48 21.02 3.51
N PRO A 99 4.41 21.92 3.14
CA PRO A 99 5.82 21.72 3.42
C PRO A 99 6.03 21.71 4.94
N ILE A 100 6.55 20.59 5.45
CA ILE A 100 6.96 20.51 6.85
C ILE A 100 8.35 21.14 6.95
N HIS A 101 8.41 22.42 7.29
CA HIS A 101 9.66 23.07 7.64
C HIS A 101 10.14 22.51 8.99
N LYS A 102 11.20 21.69 8.99
CA LYS A 102 11.92 21.38 10.22
C LYS A 102 12.45 22.69 10.79
N LYS A 103 12.11 23.01 12.04
CA LYS A 103 12.84 24.06 12.77
C LYS A 103 14.31 23.64 12.80
N SER A 104 15.18 24.49 12.25
CA SER A 104 16.62 24.37 12.46
C SER A 104 16.85 24.48 13.98
N ASN A 105 17.40 23.43 14.60
CA ASN A 105 17.91 23.54 15.96
C ASN A 105 19.06 24.54 15.90
N ALA A 106 18.84 25.75 16.39
CA ALA A 106 19.92 26.65 16.74
C ALA A 106 20.75 25.96 17.85
N ILE A 107 22.06 26.10 17.67
CA ILE A 107 23.19 25.49 18.40
C ILE A 107 23.05 25.68 19.90
#